data_AF-A0A3A9X4N6-F1
#
_entry.id   AF-A0A3A9X4N6-F1
#
_cell.length_a   1.000
_cell.length_b   1.000
_cell.length_c   1.000
_cell.angle_alpha   90.00
_cell.angle_beta   90.00
_cell.angle_gamma   90.00
#
_symmetry.space_group_name_H-M   'P 1'
#
loop_
_entity.id
_entity.type
_entity.pdbx_description
1 polymer ?
#
loop_
_entity_poly.entity_id
_entity_poly.type
_entity_poly.pdbx_seq_one_letter_code
_entity_poly.pdbx_strand_id
1 'polypeptide(L)'
;MFNKNPLRKRQRIGSFIGIGIGLIIYIILPLKQTESFLSLGPLNTGHEGLSCNACHTDAKGNLIQQVQSNISYTFGMRKTKADFGTENVDNKKCIECHDRPNDRHPTHRFLEPRFKEAIANINAAECETCHKEHNDTRVVLKDAAFCINCHYDLEVKNDPIDVPHEQLIKNKQWNTCLQCHDFHGNHIYKVAEKIKDTIPLKQIQEYLKGGKDPFSNKKKYKPLTEEEWIKIKNKYAKK
;
A
#
# COMPACT_ATOMS: atom_id res chain seq x y z
N MET A 1 -29.37 16.70 57.13
CA MET A 1 -29.22 16.37 55.69
C MET A 1 -28.24 17.35 55.06
N PHE A 2 -27.01 16.93 54.76
CA PHE A 2 -26.03 17.81 54.11
C PHE A 2 -26.53 18.22 52.72
N ASN A 3 -26.90 19.48 52.58
CA ASN A 3 -27.33 20.07 51.32
C ASN A 3 -26.14 20.01 50.35
N LYS A 4 -26.14 19.04 49.43
CA LYS A 4 -25.03 18.86 48.49
C LYS A 4 -24.89 20.15 47.68
N ASN A 5 -23.77 20.85 47.85
CA ASN A 5 -23.42 22.07 47.12
C ASN A 5 -23.80 21.91 45.63
N PRO A 6 -24.64 22.80 45.07
CA PRO A 6 -25.16 22.65 43.71
C PRO A 6 -24.05 22.53 42.66
N LEU A 7 -22.88 23.13 42.89
CA LEU A 7 -21.69 22.97 42.04
C LEU A 7 -21.16 21.52 42.06
N ARG A 8 -21.13 20.87 43.23
CA ARG A 8 -20.73 19.45 43.35
C ARG A 8 -21.75 18.51 42.73
N LYS A 9 -23.04 18.87 42.71
CA LYS A 9 -24.08 18.10 42.00
C LYS A 9 -23.89 18.18 40.49
N ARG A 10 -23.64 19.37 39.94
CA ARG A 10 -23.34 19.59 38.51
C ARG A 10 -22.05 18.89 38.08
N GLN A 11 -20.98 18.97 38.87
CA GLN A 11 -19.72 18.25 38.61
C GLN A 11 -19.91 16.73 38.54
N ARG A 12 -20.70 16.15 39.44
CA ARG A 12 -21.01 14.71 39.41
C ARG A 12 -21.81 14.32 38.18
N ILE A 13 -22.86 15.07 37.85
CA ILE A 13 -23.67 14.82 36.65
C ILE A 13 -22.79 14.91 35.40
N GLY A 14 -21.97 15.97 35.28
CA GLY A 14 -21.02 16.14 34.18
C GLY A 14 -20.00 15.00 34.10
N SER A 15 -19.49 14.52 35.24
CA SER A 15 -18.56 13.39 35.29
C SER A 15 -19.21 12.09 34.79
N PHE A 16 -20.45 11.80 35.22
CA PHE A 16 -21.18 10.62 34.75
C PHE A 16 -21.51 10.70 33.26
N ILE A 17 -21.91 11.87 32.77
CA ILE A 17 -22.13 12.10 31.33
C ILE A 17 -20.83 11.89 30.56
N GLY A 18 -19.71 12.46 31.02
CA GLY A 18 -18.40 12.31 30.39
C GLY A 18 -17.93 10.85 30.36
N ILE A 19 -18.09 10.11 31.46
CA ILE A 19 -17.79 8.67 31.51
C ILE A 19 -18.71 7.90 30.57
N GLY A 20 -20.00 8.21 30.56
CA GLY A 20 -20.98 7.57 29.67
C GLY A 20 -20.62 7.76 28.20
N ILE A 21 -20.35 9.01 27.78
CA ILE A 21 -19.89 9.33 26.42
C ILE A 21 -18.56 8.63 26.13
N GLY A 22 -17.60 8.66 27.06
CA GLY A 22 -16.30 8.02 26.90
C GLY A 22 -16.39 6.51 26.70
N LEU A 23 -17.26 5.83 27.46
CA LEU A 23 -17.52 4.40 27.29
C LEU A 23 -18.19 4.10 25.95
N ILE A 24 -19.16 4.92 25.53
CA ILE A 24 -19.80 4.78 24.22
C ILE A 24 -18.76 4.90 23.10
N ILE A 25 -17.91 5.93 23.15
CA ILE A 25 -16.84 6.13 22.17
C ILE A 25 -15.87 4.95 22.16
N TYR A 26 -15.45 4.49 23.35
CA TYR A 26 -14.53 3.35 23.49
C TYR A 26 -15.10 2.04 22.94
N ILE A 27 -16.41 1.83 23.04
CA ILE A 27 -17.07 0.62 22.51
C ILE A 27 -17.32 0.75 21.01
N ILE A 28 -17.71 1.92 20.51
CA ILE A 28 -18.14 2.11 19.13
C ILE A 28 -16.97 2.28 18.16
N LEU A 29 -15.96 3.10 18.48
CA LEU A 29 -14.87 3.42 17.55
C LEU A 29 -13.99 2.22 17.13
N PRO A 30 -13.79 1.17 17.94
CA PRO A 30 -13.02 0.00 17.49
C PRO A 30 -13.80 -0.93 16.56
N LEU A 31 -15.09 -0.69 16.30
CA LEU A 31 -15.90 -1.57 15.47
C LEU A 31 -15.52 -1.40 14.00
N LYS A 32 -15.44 -2.52 13.25
CA LYS A 32 -15.13 -2.54 11.81
C LYS A 32 -16.03 -1.61 10.99
N GLN A 33 -17.31 -1.49 11.37
CA GLN A 33 -18.28 -0.62 10.71
C GLN A 33 -17.94 0.88 10.83
N THR A 34 -17.06 1.25 11.76
CA THR A 34 -16.65 2.63 12.02
C THR A 34 -15.25 2.95 11.49
N GLU A 35 -14.53 1.97 10.94
CA GLU A 35 -13.18 2.17 10.38
C GLU A 35 -13.17 3.23 9.27
N SER A 36 -14.26 3.36 8.50
CA SER A 36 -14.40 4.41 7.48
C SER A 36 -14.32 5.83 8.04
N PHE A 37 -14.69 6.06 9.30
CA PHE A 37 -14.54 7.37 9.97
C PHE A 37 -13.11 7.63 10.43
N LEU A 38 -12.32 6.57 10.62
CA LEU A 38 -10.92 6.65 11.07
C LEU A 38 -9.94 6.63 9.88
N SER A 39 -10.39 6.13 8.73
CA SER A 39 -9.56 6.01 7.53
C SER A 39 -9.13 7.38 6.99
N LEU A 40 -7.87 7.49 6.59
CA LEU A 40 -7.32 8.71 5.96
C LEU A 40 -7.86 8.94 4.54
N GLY A 41 -8.51 7.93 3.97
CA GLY A 41 -9.07 7.93 2.63
C GLY A 41 -9.61 6.55 2.24
N PRO A 42 -10.29 6.43 1.10
CA PRO A 42 -10.77 5.14 0.59
C PRO A 42 -9.62 4.17 0.32
N LEU A 43 -9.78 2.92 0.75
CA LEU A 43 -8.82 1.85 0.44
C LEU A 43 -8.69 1.68 -1.07
N ASN A 44 -7.52 1.23 -1.52
CA ASN A 44 -7.20 1.01 -2.91
C ASN A 44 -8.00 -0.15 -3.50
N THR A 45 -8.11 -0.15 -4.83
CA THR A 45 -8.91 -1.15 -5.52
C THR A 45 -8.44 -2.57 -5.25
N GLY A 46 -9.36 -3.42 -4.78
CA GLY A 46 -9.09 -4.80 -4.36
C GLY A 46 -8.83 -4.95 -2.87
N HIS A 47 -8.75 -3.85 -2.10
CA HIS A 47 -8.55 -3.83 -0.65
C HIS A 47 -9.78 -3.33 0.12
N GLU A 48 -10.90 -3.06 -0.53
CA GLU A 48 -12.09 -2.37 0.04
C GLU A 48 -12.71 -3.11 1.23
N GLY A 49 -12.49 -4.42 1.34
CA GLY A 49 -13.01 -5.27 2.42
C GLY A 49 -12.05 -5.52 3.58
N LEU A 50 -10.79 -5.11 3.47
CA LEU A 50 -9.76 -5.37 4.48
C LEU A 50 -10.02 -4.53 5.73
N SER A 51 -9.79 -5.11 6.91
CA SER A 51 -9.77 -4.33 8.15
C SER A 51 -8.47 -3.52 8.31
N CYS A 52 -8.50 -2.47 9.12
CA CYS A 52 -7.30 -1.66 9.37
C CYS A 52 -6.13 -2.49 9.93
N ASN A 53 -6.42 -3.49 10.77
CA ASN A 53 -5.41 -4.33 11.42
C ASN A 53 -4.77 -5.38 10.48
N ALA A 54 -5.35 -5.58 9.29
CA ALA A 54 -4.75 -6.41 8.26
C ALA A 54 -3.45 -5.78 7.75
N CYS A 55 -3.36 -4.44 7.79
CA CYS A 55 -2.18 -3.69 7.35
C CYS A 55 -1.44 -3.05 8.54
N HIS A 56 -2.15 -2.31 9.40
CA HIS A 56 -1.52 -1.60 10.50
C HIS A 56 -1.21 -2.51 11.68
N THR A 57 0.02 -2.38 12.17
CA THR A 57 0.49 -3.03 13.40
C THR A 57 0.57 -1.99 14.51
N ASP A 58 0.30 -2.38 15.76
CA ASP A 58 0.40 -1.48 16.90
C ASP A 58 1.82 -0.92 17.04
N ALA A 59 1.91 0.38 17.31
CA ALA A 59 3.18 1.05 17.57
C ALA A 59 3.80 0.55 18.89
N LYS A 60 5.14 0.49 18.93
CA LYS A 60 5.88 0.04 20.11
C LYS A 60 5.62 0.91 21.33
N GLY A 61 5.42 0.25 22.49
CA GLY A 61 5.16 0.89 23.77
C GLY A 61 3.69 1.33 23.93
N ASN A 62 3.30 1.66 25.16
CA ASN A 62 1.95 2.16 25.40
C ASN A 62 1.79 3.63 24.96
N LEU A 63 0.54 4.11 24.87
CA LEU A 63 0.24 5.48 24.42
C LEU A 63 0.99 6.56 25.19
N ILE A 64 1.17 6.41 26.51
CA ILE A 64 1.90 7.39 27.32
C ILE A 64 3.39 7.40 26.95
N GLN A 65 3.99 6.22 26.74
CA GLN A 65 5.38 6.11 26.29
C GLN A 65 5.57 6.70 24.88
N GLN A 66 4.62 6.50 23.97
CA GLN A 66 4.65 7.08 22.62
C GLN A 66 4.57 8.61 22.70
N VAL A 67 3.66 9.16 23.51
CA VAL A 67 3.55 10.62 23.75
C VAL A 67 4.83 11.18 24.36
N GLN A 68 5.35 10.57 25.42
CA GLN A 68 6.60 10.98 26.07
C GLN A 68 7.78 10.95 25.09
N SER A 69 7.85 9.94 24.23
CA SER A 69 8.88 9.83 23.18
C SER A 69 8.76 10.97 22.17
N ASN A 70 7.54 11.33 21.76
CA ASN A 70 7.30 12.41 20.82
C ASN A 70 7.56 13.80 21.43
N ILE A 71 7.23 14.00 22.71
CA ILE A 71 7.64 15.19 23.46
C ILE A 71 9.18 15.29 23.49
N SER A 72 9.86 14.18 23.82
CA SER A 72 11.32 14.15 23.88
C SER A 72 11.98 14.44 22.53
N TYR A 73 11.40 13.97 21.43
CA TYR A 73 11.82 14.30 20.07
C TYR A 73 11.68 15.80 19.78
N THR A 74 10.53 16.40 20.09
CA THR A 74 10.27 17.84 19.89
C THR A 74 11.27 18.72 20.63
N PHE A 75 11.71 18.31 21.83
CA PHE A 75 12.74 19.02 22.61
C PHE A 75 14.18 18.59 22.29
N GLY A 76 14.41 17.86 21.19
CA GLY A 76 15.75 17.48 20.72
C GLY A 76 16.45 16.42 21.57
N MET A 77 15.77 15.83 22.55
CA MET A 77 16.31 14.74 23.38
C MET A 77 16.28 13.38 22.67
N ARG A 78 15.59 13.29 21.51
CA ARG A 78 15.62 12.13 20.61
C ARG A 78 15.88 12.57 19.18
N LYS A 79 16.58 11.72 18.43
CA LYS A 79 16.86 11.94 16.99
C LYS A 79 15.67 11.64 16.09
N THR A 80 14.77 10.76 16.51
CA THR A 80 13.62 10.32 15.72
C THR A 80 12.32 10.34 16.53
N LYS A 81 11.25 10.69 15.83
CA LYS A 81 9.87 10.61 16.31
C LYS A 81 9.49 9.12 16.51
N ALA A 82 8.64 8.85 17.49
CA ALA A 82 7.99 7.56 17.64
C ALA A 82 6.65 7.54 16.90
N ASP A 83 6.32 6.40 16.32
CA ASP A 83 4.97 6.15 15.82
C ASP A 83 3.94 6.26 16.95
N PHE A 84 2.70 6.62 16.59
CA PHE A 84 1.63 6.85 17.56
C PHE A 84 0.38 6.04 17.17
N GLY A 85 -0.10 5.22 18.10
CA GLY A 85 -1.18 4.27 17.84
C GLY A 85 -0.67 3.06 17.05
N THR A 86 -0.39 3.27 15.77
CA THR A 86 0.07 2.22 14.83
C THR A 86 1.36 2.61 14.11
N GLU A 87 2.13 1.61 13.70
CA GLU A 87 3.29 1.76 12.84
C GLU A 87 2.85 2.06 11.39
N ASN A 88 3.74 2.73 10.63
CA ASN A 88 3.56 2.85 9.19
C ASN A 88 3.65 1.47 8.53
N VAL A 89 2.85 1.26 7.49
CA VAL A 89 2.85 0.01 6.72
C VAL A 89 4.12 -0.05 5.89
N ASP A 90 4.88 -1.15 6.04
CA ASP A 90 6.09 -1.40 5.28
C ASP A 90 5.89 -2.52 4.25
N ASN A 91 6.91 -2.74 3.40
CA ASN A 91 6.92 -3.83 2.44
C ASN A 91 6.66 -5.21 3.05
N LYS A 92 7.17 -5.44 4.28
CA LYS A 92 7.00 -6.73 4.95
C LYS A 92 5.52 -7.01 5.16
N LYS A 93 4.74 -6.00 5.52
CA LYS A 93 3.29 -6.16 5.63
C LYS A 93 2.65 -6.54 4.30
N CYS A 94 3.01 -5.87 3.21
CA CYS A 94 2.45 -6.15 1.89
C CYS A 94 2.72 -7.60 1.45
N ILE A 95 3.96 -8.07 1.61
CA ILE A 95 4.37 -9.41 1.17
C ILE A 95 3.75 -10.53 2.01
N GLU A 96 3.26 -10.26 3.23
CA GLU A 96 2.54 -11.30 4.01
C GLU A 96 1.35 -11.89 3.24
N CYS A 97 0.71 -11.12 2.35
CA CYS A 97 -0.36 -11.58 1.47
C CYS A 97 0.05 -11.67 -0.01
N HIS A 98 1.02 -10.87 -0.44
CA HIS A 98 1.42 -10.73 -1.86
C HIS A 98 2.70 -11.49 -2.25
N ASP A 99 3.35 -12.21 -1.33
CA ASP A 99 4.56 -12.95 -1.66
C ASP A 99 4.32 -14.00 -2.76
N ARG A 100 5.25 -14.06 -3.72
CA ARG A 100 5.20 -14.97 -4.85
C ARG A 100 6.59 -15.27 -5.39
N PRO A 101 6.87 -16.53 -5.79
CA PRO A 101 8.22 -16.95 -6.15
C PRO A 101 8.75 -16.40 -7.48
N ASN A 102 7.86 -16.01 -8.40
CA ASN A 102 8.22 -15.60 -9.76
C ASN A 102 7.80 -14.16 -10.08
N ASP A 103 7.90 -13.25 -9.11
CA ASP A 103 7.76 -11.82 -9.41
C ASP A 103 8.88 -11.37 -10.36
N ARG A 104 8.52 -10.62 -11.40
CA ARG A 104 9.52 -10.02 -12.31
C ARG A 104 10.23 -8.82 -11.70
N HIS A 105 9.61 -8.17 -10.71
CA HIS A 105 10.11 -7.00 -10.00
C HIS A 105 10.03 -7.19 -8.47
N PRO A 106 10.73 -8.19 -7.89
CA PRO A 106 10.74 -8.36 -6.45
C PRO A 106 11.59 -7.26 -5.80
N THR A 107 11.14 -6.76 -4.64
CA THR A 107 11.71 -5.57 -3.99
C THR A 107 13.22 -5.67 -3.73
N HIS A 108 13.71 -6.86 -3.36
CA HIS A 108 15.12 -7.09 -3.06
C HIS A 108 16.07 -6.84 -4.26
N ARG A 109 15.60 -7.00 -5.50
CA ARG A 109 16.44 -6.75 -6.69
C ARG A 109 16.72 -5.27 -6.90
N PHE A 110 15.81 -4.41 -6.49
CA PHE A 110 16.00 -2.96 -6.56
C PHE A 110 17.06 -2.45 -5.58
N LEU A 111 17.40 -3.24 -4.56
CA LEU A 111 18.46 -2.93 -3.61
C LEU A 111 19.87 -3.29 -4.13
N GLU A 112 19.97 -3.91 -5.32
CA GLU A 112 21.26 -4.18 -5.95
C GLU A 112 21.99 -2.85 -6.28
N PRO A 113 23.30 -2.70 -5.98
CA PRO A 113 24.02 -1.42 -6.12
C PRO A 113 23.93 -0.77 -7.50
N ARG A 114 23.82 -1.56 -8.57
CA ARG A 114 23.68 -1.07 -9.95
C ARG A 114 22.42 -0.24 -10.20
N PHE A 115 21.39 -0.37 -9.35
CA PHE A 115 20.15 0.42 -9.45
C PHE A 115 20.11 1.62 -8.51
N LYS A 116 21.20 1.93 -7.80
CA LYS A 116 21.24 3.03 -6.81
C LYS A 116 20.78 4.37 -7.40
N GLU A 117 21.22 4.70 -8.61
CA GLU A 117 20.84 5.94 -9.28
C GLU A 117 19.37 5.93 -9.72
N ALA A 118 18.90 4.81 -10.28
CA ALA A 118 17.50 4.64 -10.66
C ALA A 118 16.56 4.78 -9.45
N ILE A 119 16.93 4.20 -8.31
CA ILE A 119 16.15 4.24 -7.07
C ILE A 119 16.09 5.64 -6.45
N ALA A 120 17.11 6.46 -6.67
CA ALA A 120 17.07 7.87 -6.27
C ALA A 120 16.02 8.67 -7.05
N ASN A 121 15.69 8.26 -8.28
CA ASN A 121 14.65 8.89 -9.10
C ASN A 121 13.26 8.32 -8.84
N ILE A 122 13.16 6.99 -8.71
CA ILE A 122 11.92 6.29 -8.36
C ILE A 122 12.24 5.13 -7.44
N ASN A 123 11.79 5.22 -6.18
CA ASN A 123 12.08 4.19 -5.19
C ASN A 123 11.18 2.95 -5.36
N ALA A 124 11.38 2.19 -6.44
CA ALA A 124 10.65 0.96 -6.72
C ALA A 124 10.93 -0.18 -5.72
N ALA A 125 11.89 0.01 -4.80
CA ALA A 125 12.11 -0.93 -3.70
C ALA A 125 10.96 -0.88 -2.68
N GLU A 126 10.20 0.21 -2.60
CA GLU A 126 9.06 0.35 -1.70
C GLU A 126 7.73 0.21 -2.47
N CYS A 127 6.88 -0.72 -2.04
CA CYS A 127 5.57 -0.97 -2.63
C CYS A 127 4.73 0.31 -2.68
N GLU A 128 4.76 1.11 -1.62
CA GLU A 128 3.96 2.34 -1.48
C GLU A 128 4.33 3.44 -2.49
N THR A 129 5.52 3.39 -3.10
CA THR A 129 5.91 4.32 -4.17
C THR A 129 4.92 4.27 -5.33
N CYS A 130 4.41 3.07 -5.63
CA CYS A 130 3.40 2.85 -6.67
C CYS A 130 2.02 2.58 -6.07
N HIS A 131 1.94 1.75 -5.04
CA HIS A 131 0.71 1.26 -4.42
C HIS A 131 0.43 1.99 -3.09
N LYS A 132 0.28 3.31 -3.15
CA LYS A 132 0.00 4.10 -1.95
C LYS A 132 -1.46 3.93 -1.53
N GLU A 133 -1.67 3.28 -0.40
CA GLU A 133 -3.01 3.04 0.18
C GLU A 133 -3.75 4.35 0.48
N HIS A 134 -5.07 4.27 0.67
CA HIS A 134 -5.95 5.42 0.95
C HIS A 134 -6.13 6.40 -0.24
N ASN A 135 -6.01 5.93 -1.48
CA ASN A 135 -6.15 6.79 -2.67
C ASN A 135 -7.23 6.32 -3.68
N ASP A 136 -7.98 5.23 -3.41
CA ASP A 136 -8.96 4.63 -4.34
C ASP A 136 -8.40 4.33 -5.75
N THR A 137 -7.12 3.96 -5.82
CA THR A 137 -6.47 3.63 -7.08
C THR A 137 -5.56 2.43 -6.91
N ARG A 138 -5.30 1.71 -8.00
CA ARG A 138 -4.33 0.61 -7.98
C ARG A 138 -2.91 1.14 -7.92
N VAL A 139 -2.60 2.21 -8.67
CA VAL A 139 -1.28 2.85 -8.73
C VAL A 139 -1.43 4.37 -8.71
N VAL A 140 -0.65 5.06 -7.88
CA VAL A 140 -0.71 6.54 -7.74
C VAL A 140 0.16 7.29 -8.75
N LEU A 141 1.03 6.59 -9.49
CA LEU A 141 1.84 7.20 -10.53
C LEU A 141 0.95 7.69 -11.69
N LYS A 142 1.26 8.89 -12.20
CA LYS A 142 0.42 9.59 -13.19
C LYS A 142 0.46 8.95 -14.59
N ASP A 143 1.58 8.32 -14.93
CA ASP A 143 1.79 7.72 -16.25
C ASP A 143 2.44 6.33 -16.17
N ALA A 144 2.36 5.62 -17.28
CA ALA A 144 2.95 4.30 -17.47
C ALA A 144 4.41 4.37 -17.97
N ALA A 145 5.08 5.52 -17.87
CA ALA A 145 6.40 5.75 -18.46
C ALA A 145 7.56 5.56 -17.47
N PHE A 146 7.28 5.17 -16.22
CA PHE A 146 8.27 5.04 -15.16
C PHE A 146 9.37 3.99 -15.42
N CYS A 147 9.20 3.11 -16.42
CA CYS A 147 10.19 2.12 -16.85
C CYS A 147 11.53 2.74 -17.26
N ILE A 148 11.51 3.97 -17.80
CA ILE A 148 12.72 4.69 -18.25
C ILE A 148 13.78 4.81 -17.14
N ASN A 149 13.35 4.92 -15.88
CA ASN A 149 14.27 5.14 -14.77
C ASN A 149 15.27 4.00 -14.60
N CYS A 150 14.93 2.78 -15.06
CA CYS A 150 15.78 1.58 -14.95
C CYS A 150 16.13 0.95 -16.31
N HIS A 151 15.32 1.14 -17.35
CA HIS A 151 15.43 0.44 -18.63
C HIS A 151 15.85 1.35 -19.79
N TYR A 152 16.49 2.50 -19.51
CA TYR A 152 16.87 3.50 -20.52
C TYR A 152 17.85 2.97 -21.58
N ASP A 153 18.65 1.96 -21.25
CA ASP A 153 19.67 1.32 -22.09
C ASP A 153 19.33 -0.14 -22.45
N LEU A 154 18.04 -0.51 -22.40
CA LEU A 154 17.60 -1.87 -22.69
C LEU A 154 17.94 -2.29 -24.13
N GLU A 155 18.70 -3.38 -24.26
CA GLU A 155 18.97 -4.06 -25.52
C GLU A 155 18.31 -5.45 -25.55
N VAL A 156 17.53 -5.73 -26.60
CA VAL A 156 16.84 -7.02 -26.79
C VAL A 156 17.41 -7.71 -28.03
N LYS A 157 18.16 -8.81 -27.84
CA LYS A 157 18.88 -9.51 -28.93
C LYS A 157 17.96 -10.16 -29.96
N ASN A 158 16.94 -10.88 -29.49
CA ASN A 158 15.98 -11.58 -30.33
C ASN A 158 14.62 -10.91 -30.14
N ASP A 159 14.49 -9.72 -30.72
CA ASP A 159 13.33 -8.89 -30.53
C ASP A 159 12.09 -9.48 -31.22
N PRO A 160 11.05 -9.89 -30.47
CA PRO A 160 9.90 -10.59 -31.05
C PRO A 160 8.84 -9.65 -31.62
N ILE A 161 8.99 -8.32 -31.49
CA ILE A 161 7.97 -7.35 -31.92
C ILE A 161 8.28 -6.71 -33.28
N ASP A 162 7.22 -6.32 -34.00
CA ASP A 162 7.32 -5.71 -35.33
C ASP A 162 8.01 -4.33 -35.35
N VAL A 163 7.95 -3.57 -34.26
CA VAL A 163 8.72 -2.34 -34.03
C VAL A 163 9.71 -2.61 -32.91
N PRO A 164 11.02 -2.74 -33.18
CA PRO A 164 11.99 -3.13 -32.16
C PRO A 164 11.97 -2.23 -30.92
N HIS A 165 12.22 -2.81 -29.74
CA HIS A 165 12.31 -2.11 -28.45
C HIS A 165 13.30 -0.95 -28.52
N GLU A 166 14.45 -1.13 -29.17
CA GLU A 166 15.45 -0.07 -29.36
C GLU A 166 14.84 1.15 -30.08
N GLN A 167 13.97 0.94 -31.07
CA GLN A 167 13.28 2.02 -31.78
C GLN A 167 12.26 2.73 -30.89
N LEU A 168 11.48 1.98 -30.09
CA LEU A 168 10.52 2.55 -29.14
C LEU A 168 11.23 3.43 -28.09
N ILE A 169 12.37 2.96 -27.59
CA ILE A 169 13.22 3.67 -26.63
C ILE A 169 13.81 4.95 -27.24
N LYS A 170 14.39 4.86 -28.45
CA LYS A 170 14.90 6.03 -29.19
C LYS A 170 13.81 7.09 -29.42
N ASN A 171 12.58 6.64 -29.68
CA ASN A 171 11.42 7.51 -29.87
C ASN A 171 10.79 7.99 -28.55
N LYS A 172 11.36 7.62 -27.38
CA LYS A 172 10.84 7.94 -26.04
C LYS A 172 9.40 7.45 -25.79
N GLN A 173 8.99 6.37 -26.44
CA GLN A 173 7.63 5.82 -26.36
C GLN A 173 7.45 4.94 -25.11
N TRP A 174 7.89 5.40 -23.94
CA TRP A 174 7.89 4.61 -22.70
C TRP A 174 6.51 4.20 -22.19
N ASN A 175 5.46 4.92 -22.61
CA ASN A 175 4.07 4.58 -22.31
C ASN A 175 3.57 3.33 -23.09
N THR A 176 4.36 2.76 -24.00
CA THR A 176 3.98 1.53 -24.73
C THR A 176 4.35 0.26 -23.99
N CYS A 177 5.28 0.30 -23.03
CA CYS A 177 5.79 -0.89 -22.37
C CYS A 177 4.67 -1.72 -21.72
N LEU A 178 3.78 -1.05 -20.96
CA LEU A 178 2.67 -1.72 -20.27
C LEU A 178 1.53 -2.14 -21.20
N GLN A 179 1.51 -1.69 -22.45
CA GLN A 179 0.53 -2.14 -23.45
C GLN A 179 0.80 -3.61 -23.88
N CYS A 180 2.02 -4.09 -23.67
CA CYS A 180 2.42 -5.49 -23.87
C CYS A 180 2.77 -6.22 -22.57
N HIS A 181 3.36 -5.53 -21.60
CA HIS A 181 3.97 -6.15 -20.43
C HIS A 181 3.18 -5.89 -19.16
N ASP A 182 2.91 -6.97 -18.44
CA ASP A 182 2.52 -6.91 -17.05
C ASP A 182 3.78 -6.72 -16.20
N PHE A 183 3.84 -5.61 -15.46
CA PHE A 183 4.96 -5.24 -14.60
C PHE A 183 5.39 -6.42 -13.73
N HIS A 184 4.47 -7.04 -13.00
CA HIS A 184 4.81 -8.15 -12.12
C HIS A 184 4.85 -9.52 -12.80
N GLY A 185 4.37 -9.62 -14.04
CA GLY A 185 4.34 -10.88 -14.81
C GLY A 185 3.43 -11.97 -14.23
N ASN A 186 2.38 -11.58 -13.50
CA ASN A 186 1.46 -12.47 -12.82
C ASN A 186 0.24 -12.88 -13.69
N HIS A 187 -0.11 -12.10 -14.70
CA HIS A 187 -1.21 -12.45 -15.61
C HIS A 187 -0.82 -13.58 -16.56
N ILE A 188 -1.79 -14.45 -16.90
CA ILE A 188 -1.66 -15.50 -17.90
C ILE A 188 -2.35 -15.03 -19.18
N TYR A 189 -1.56 -14.59 -20.15
CA TYR A 189 -2.01 -14.08 -21.45
C TYR A 189 -0.93 -14.27 -22.51
N LYS A 190 -1.32 -14.15 -23.79
CA LYS A 190 -0.37 -14.10 -24.90
C LYS A 190 0.06 -12.64 -25.10
N VAL A 191 1.36 -12.38 -24.99
CA VAL A 191 1.93 -11.06 -25.26
C VAL A 191 1.80 -10.75 -26.75
N ALA A 192 1.45 -9.52 -27.09
CA ALA A 192 1.35 -9.09 -28.48
C ALA A 192 2.75 -8.99 -29.12
N GLU A 193 2.86 -9.50 -30.34
CA GLU A 193 4.08 -9.41 -31.17
C GLU A 193 4.03 -8.21 -32.14
N LYS A 194 2.92 -7.45 -32.13
CA LYS A 194 2.74 -6.28 -33.00
C LYS A 194 2.17 -5.12 -32.22
N ILE A 195 2.70 -3.90 -32.44
CA ILE A 195 2.25 -2.69 -31.74
C ILE A 195 0.75 -2.44 -31.92
N LYS A 196 0.21 -2.74 -33.11
CA LYS A 196 -1.22 -2.56 -33.41
C LYS A 196 -2.14 -3.51 -32.62
N ASP A 197 -1.61 -4.64 -32.14
CA ASP A 197 -2.37 -5.69 -31.46
C ASP A 197 -2.23 -5.58 -29.93
N THR A 198 -1.61 -4.49 -29.44
CA THR A 198 -1.38 -4.24 -28.02
C THR A 198 -2.63 -3.75 -27.29
N ILE A 199 -2.59 -3.81 -25.97
CA ILE A 199 -3.65 -3.25 -25.13
C ILE A 199 -3.63 -1.73 -25.27
N PRO A 200 -4.76 -1.06 -25.59
CA PRO A 200 -4.77 0.39 -25.72
C PRO A 200 -4.30 1.09 -24.44
N LEU A 201 -3.41 2.09 -24.58
CA LEU A 201 -2.89 2.88 -23.45
C LEU A 201 -3.99 3.39 -22.51
N LYS A 202 -5.14 3.80 -23.06
CA LYS A 202 -6.28 4.26 -22.26
C LYS A 202 -6.77 3.16 -21.29
N GLN A 203 -6.87 1.91 -21.76
CA GLN A 203 -7.27 0.79 -20.91
C GLN A 203 -6.21 0.50 -19.83
N ILE A 204 -4.92 0.64 -20.15
CA ILE A 204 -3.85 0.54 -19.15
C ILE A 204 -3.99 1.65 -18.10
N GLN A 205 -4.21 2.89 -18.49
CA GLN A 205 -4.37 4.00 -17.56
C GLN A 205 -5.63 3.85 -16.69
N GLU A 206 -6.74 3.40 -17.27
CA GLU A 206 -7.96 3.08 -16.52
C GLU A 206 -7.70 1.95 -15.53
N TYR A 207 -7.00 0.89 -15.94
CA TYR A 207 -6.58 -0.18 -15.04
C TYR A 207 -5.69 0.33 -13.91
N LEU A 208 -4.68 1.16 -14.16
CA LEU A 208 -3.85 1.70 -13.08
C LEU A 208 -4.66 2.55 -12.08
N LYS A 209 -5.76 3.18 -12.53
CA LYS A 209 -6.71 3.91 -11.67
C LYS A 209 -7.74 3.05 -10.94
N GLY A 210 -7.61 1.72 -10.98
CA GLY A 210 -8.57 0.81 -10.35
C GLY A 210 -9.59 0.19 -11.30
N GLY A 211 -9.58 0.55 -12.58
CA GLY A 211 -10.45 -0.03 -13.60
C GLY A 211 -10.22 -1.53 -13.84
N LYS A 212 -10.98 -2.06 -14.81
CA LYS A 212 -10.98 -3.48 -15.19
C LYS A 212 -9.60 -3.94 -15.65
N ASP A 213 -9.25 -5.16 -15.30
CA ASP A 213 -8.03 -5.84 -15.74
C ASP A 213 -8.00 -6.03 -17.26
N PRO A 214 -7.01 -5.45 -17.97
CA PRO A 214 -6.94 -5.52 -19.42
C PRO A 214 -6.04 -6.67 -19.92
N PHE A 215 -5.25 -7.31 -19.04
CA PHE A 215 -4.32 -8.37 -19.44
C PHE A 215 -5.03 -9.71 -19.51
N SER A 216 -5.65 -10.14 -18.40
CA SER A 216 -6.38 -11.41 -18.30
C SER A 216 -7.05 -11.54 -16.93
N ASN A 217 -8.22 -12.17 -16.90
CA ASN A 217 -8.86 -12.57 -15.64
C ASN A 217 -8.12 -13.74 -14.94
N LYS A 218 -7.16 -14.39 -15.61
CA LYS A 218 -6.38 -15.51 -15.07
C LYS A 218 -5.02 -15.04 -14.58
N LYS A 219 -4.73 -15.32 -13.30
CA LYS A 219 -3.47 -15.01 -12.63
C LYS A 219 -2.75 -16.30 -12.24
N LYS A 220 -1.41 -16.29 -12.28
CA LYS A 220 -0.56 -17.40 -11.83
C LYS A 220 -0.67 -17.60 -10.32
N TYR A 221 -0.67 -16.49 -9.59
CA TYR A 221 -0.77 -16.46 -8.13
C TYR A 221 -1.86 -15.46 -7.72
N LYS A 222 -2.64 -15.84 -6.71
CA LYS A 222 -3.60 -14.96 -6.04
C LYS A 222 -3.00 -14.54 -4.70
N PRO A 223 -3.20 -13.29 -4.27
CA PRO A 223 -2.87 -12.92 -2.90
C PRO A 223 -3.76 -13.68 -1.93
N LEU A 224 -3.30 -13.82 -0.69
CA LEU A 224 -4.12 -14.34 0.39
C LEU A 224 -5.30 -13.40 0.66
N THR A 225 -6.45 -13.97 0.98
CA THR A 225 -7.53 -13.22 1.62
C THR A 225 -7.16 -12.89 3.08
N GLU A 226 -7.82 -11.89 3.67
CA GLU A 226 -7.62 -11.55 5.09
C GLU A 226 -7.84 -12.76 6.01
N GLU A 227 -8.86 -13.57 5.73
CA GLU A 227 -9.17 -14.78 6.50
C GLU A 227 -8.05 -15.82 6.42
N GLU A 228 -7.51 -16.04 5.21
CA GLU A 228 -6.39 -16.96 4.99
C GLU A 228 -5.11 -16.48 5.69
N TRP A 229 -4.84 -15.18 5.62
CA TRP A 229 -3.71 -14.55 6.31
C TRP A 229 -3.82 -14.69 7.83
N ILE A 230 -4.99 -14.38 8.41
CA ILE A 230 -5.25 -14.55 9.86
C ILE A 230 -5.01 -16.01 10.27
N LYS A 231 -5.51 -16.97 9.48
CA LYS A 231 -5.35 -18.40 9.75
C LYS A 231 -3.88 -18.81 9.76
N ILE A 232 -3.09 -18.32 8.81
CA ILE A 232 -1.65 -18.57 8.73
C ILE A 232 -0.94 -17.92 9.92
N LYS A 233 -1.17 -16.64 10.19
CA LYS A 233 -0.58 -15.90 11.30
C LYS A 233 -0.82 -16.61 12.64
N ASN A 234 -2.06 -17.01 12.91
CA ASN A 234 -2.43 -17.71 14.14
C ASN A 234 -1.82 -19.12 14.26
N LYS A 235 -1.57 -19.79 13.14
CA LYS A 235 -0.89 -21.09 13.12
C LYS A 235 0.57 -20.97 13.57
N TYR A 236 1.26 -19.90 13.16
CA TYR A 236 2.68 -19.69 13.47
C TYR A 236 2.92 -18.89 14.75
N ALA A 237 1.96 -18.09 15.23
CA ALA A 237 2.05 -17.37 16.51
C ALA A 237 1.91 -18.27 17.75
N LYS A 238 1.48 -19.53 17.58
CA LYS A 238 1.32 -20.54 18.66
C LYS A 238 2.54 -21.44 18.85
N LYS A 239 3.66 -21.15 18.20
CA LYS A 239 4.96 -21.79 18.41
C LYS A 239 5.93 -20.80 19.03
#